data_AF-A0A348ZZJ0-F1
#
_entry.id   AF-A0A348ZZJ0-F1
#
_cell.length_a   1.000
_cell.length_b   1.000
_cell.length_c   1.000
_cell.angle_alpha   90.00
_cell.angle_beta   90.00
_cell.angle_gamma   90.00
#
_symmetry.space_group_name_H-M   'P 1'
#
loop_
_entity.id
_entity.type
_entity.pdbx_description
1 polymer ?
#
loop_
_entity_poly.entity_id
_entity_poly.type
_entity_poly.pdbx_seq_one_letter_code
_entity_poly.pdbx_strand_id
1 'polypeptide(L)' 'MKTRLGLSLFAAVLIFFLCAGYLARALSSESPGCVKCHTDEQILKSLYTPPKLGPSEGEG' A
#
# COMPACT_ATOMS: atom_id res chain seq x y z
N MET A 1 -41.72 1.40 23.46
CA MET A 1 -40.36 0.92 23.85
C MET A 1 -39.61 0.23 22.70
N LYS A 2 -40.25 -0.57 21.84
CA LYS A 2 -39.60 -1.27 20.69
C LYS A 2 -38.86 -0.35 19.68
N THR A 3 -39.40 0.83 19.38
CA THR A 3 -38.77 1.76 18.42
C THR A 3 -37.49 2.40 18.92
N ARG A 4 -37.33 2.58 20.25
CA ARG A 4 -36.10 3.15 20.84
C ARG A 4 -34.96 2.15 20.88
N LEU A 5 -35.25 0.86 21.06
CA LEU A 5 -34.26 -0.21 21.03
C LEU A 5 -33.69 -0.42 19.62
N GLY A 6 -34.55 -0.38 18.59
CA GLY A 6 -34.12 -0.48 17.19
C GLY A 6 -33.23 0.68 16.75
N LEU A 7 -33.58 1.91 17.13
CA LEU A 7 -32.76 3.09 16.84
C LEU A 7 -31.38 3.02 17.55
N SER A 8 -31.36 2.54 18.79
CA SER A 8 -30.11 2.35 19.55
C SER A 8 -29.19 1.31 18.92
N LEU A 9 -29.74 0.19 18.44
CA LEU A 9 -28.95 -0.85 17.77
C LEU A 9 -28.40 -0.37 16.42
N PHE A 10 -29.21 0.36 15.65
CA PHE A 10 -28.78 0.93 14.39
C PHE A 10 -27.63 1.94 14.56
N ALA A 11 -27.73 2.81 15.57
CA ALA A 11 -26.66 3.75 15.91
C ALA A 11 -25.37 3.03 16.32
N ALA A 12 -25.46 1.96 17.11
CA ALA A 12 -24.29 1.18 17.53
C ALA A 12 -23.58 0.51 16.34
N VAL A 13 -24.34 -0.06 15.39
CA VAL A 13 -23.78 -0.66 14.17
C VAL A 13 -23.09 0.38 13.29
N LEU A 14 -23.68 1.57 13.14
CA LEU A 14 -23.06 2.66 12.38
C LEU A 14 -21.73 3.11 13.00
N ILE A 15 -21.69 3.29 14.33
CA ILE A 15 -20.47 3.68 15.04
C ILE A 15 -19.39 2.60 14.87
N PHE A 16 -19.76 1.32 14.98
CA PHE A 16 -18.82 0.22 14.76
C PHE A 16 -18.21 0.24 13.35
N PHE A 17 -19.03 0.43 12.31
CA PHE A 17 -18.55 0.52 10.92
C PHE A 17 -17.62 1.72 10.70
N LEU A 18 -17.97 2.88 11.27
CA LEU A 18 -17.12 4.07 11.18
C LEU A 18 -15.76 3.82 11.85
N CYS A 19 -15.74 3.28 13.08
CA CYS A 19 -14.51 2.95 13.79
C CYS A 19 -13.66 1.88 13.07
N ALA A 20 -14.29 0.86 12.48
CA ALA A 20 -13.60 -0.18 11.73
C ALA A 20 -12.86 0.38 10.50
N GLY A 21 -13.47 1.35 9.80
CA GLY A 21 -12.83 2.02 8.66
C GLY A 21 -11.56 2.78 9.04
N TYR A 22 -11.59 3.51 10.16
CA TYR A 22 -10.40 4.22 10.66
C TYR A 22 -9.29 3.27 11.11
N LEU A 23 -9.66 2.17 11.77
CA LEU A 23 -8.69 1.17 12.22
C LEU A 23 -7.99 0.48 11.05
N ALA A 24 -8.72 0.17 9.98
CA ALA A 24 -8.15 -0.43 8.76
C ALA A 24 -7.12 0.49 8.08
N ARG A 25 -7.33 1.82 8.11
CA ARG A 25 -6.35 2.79 7.60
C ARG A 25 -5.12 2.91 8.48
N ALA A 26 -5.28 2.83 9.81
CA ALA A 26 -4.15 2.85 10.74
C ALA A 26 -3.27 1.59 10.65
N LEU A 27 -3.88 0.45 10.33
CA LEU A 27 -3.18 -0.82 10.13
C LEU A 27 -2.60 -0.99 8.72
N SER A 28 -3.00 -0.16 7.76
CA SER A 28 -2.32 -0.08 6.47
C SER A 28 -0.96 0.58 6.68
N SER A 29 0.04 -0.24 7.02
CA SER A 29 1.45 0.15 6.97
C SER A 29 1.86 0.26 5.50
N GLU A 30 1.36 1.29 4.82
CA GLU A 30 1.93 1.67 3.53
C GLU A 30 3.35 2.12 3.82
N SER A 31 4.33 1.31 3.41
CA SER A 31 5.74 1.62 3.57
C SER A 31 5.98 3.05 3.10
N PRO A 32 6.67 3.89 3.88
CA PRO A 32 6.89 5.28 3.51
C PRO A 32 7.46 5.31 2.09
N GLY A 33 6.95 6.20 1.22
CA GLY A 33 7.19 6.15 -0.23
C GLY A 33 8.65 5.96 -0.64
N CYS A 34 9.60 6.39 0.21
CA CYS A 34 11.03 6.14 0.05
C CYS A 34 11.40 4.64 0.00
N VAL A 35 10.88 3.80 0.89
CA VAL A 35 11.17 2.36 0.89
C VAL A 35 10.62 1.74 -0.39
N LYS A 36 9.38 2.07 -0.76
CA LYS A 36 8.78 1.58 -2.01
C LYS A 36 9.57 2.00 -3.25
N CYS A 37 10.12 3.21 -3.31
CA CYS A 37 10.93 3.67 -4.44
C CYS A 37 12.36 3.13 -4.44
N HIS A 38 12.93 2.80 -3.28
CA HIS A 38 14.34 2.39 -3.15
C HIS A 38 14.56 0.90 -2.86
N THR A 39 13.50 0.13 -2.63
CA THR A 39 13.57 -1.32 -2.42
C THR A 39 12.70 -2.12 -3.38
N ASP A 40 11.99 -1.47 -4.30
CA ASP A 40 11.25 -2.16 -5.36
C ASP A 40 12.22 -2.60 -6.47
N GLU A 41 12.40 -3.91 -6.56
CA GLU A 41 13.31 -4.53 -7.52
C GLU A 41 12.89 -4.28 -8.99
N GLN A 42 11.60 -4.13 -9.28
CA GLN A 42 11.16 -3.83 -10.64
C GLN A 42 11.51 -2.41 -11.04
N ILE A 43 11.30 -1.44 -10.13
CA ILE A 43 11.72 -0.05 -10.33
C ILE A 43 13.23 0.00 -10.55
N LEU A 44 14.01 -0.59 -9.65
CA LEU A 44 15.48 -0.60 -9.74
C LEU A 44 15.98 -1.23 -11.06
N LYS A 45 15.38 -2.35 -11.50
CA LYS A 45 15.74 -3.00 -12.77
C LYS A 45 15.35 -2.15 -13.99
N SER A 46 14.24 -1.42 -13.92
CA SER A 46 13.83 -0.53 -15.02
C SER A 46 14.72 0.71 -15.17
N LEU A 47 15.29 1.23 -14.08
CA LEU A 47 16.26 2.33 -14.13
C LEU A 47 17.65 1.86 -14.55
N TYR A 48 17.95 0.56 -14.41
CA TYR A 48 19.23 0.01 -14.81
C TYR A 48 19.34 -0.06 -16.34
N THR A 49 20.10 0.86 -16.92
CA THR A 49 20.56 0.74 -18.31
C THR A 49 21.91 0.01 -18.29
N PRO A 50 22.01 -1.22 -18.82
CA PRO A 50 23.28 -1.91 -18.90
C PRO A 50 24.27 -1.09 -19.75
N PRO A 51 25.54 -0.99 -19.35
CA PRO A 51 26.54 -0.33 -20.17
C PRO A 51 26.59 -1.04 -21.52
N LYS A 52 26.47 -0.26 -22.60
CA LYS A 52 26.74 -0.75 -23.94
C LYS A 52 28.23 -1.00 -24.01
N LEU A 53 28.64 -2.25 -23.78
CA LEU A 53 29.89 -2.75 -24.30
C LEU A 53 29.82 -2.48 -25.81
N GLY A 54 30.73 -1.64 -26.33
CA GLY A 54 30.87 -1.46 -27.77
C GLY A 54 31.07 -2.82 -28.46
N PRO A 55 31.01 -2.90 -29.80
CA PRO A 55 31.44 -4.12 -30.49
C PRO A 55 32.78 -4.52 -29.89
N SER A 56 32.81 -5.70 -29.28
CA SER A 56 33.98 -6.25 -28.60
C SER A 56 35.04 -6.47 -29.67
N GLU A 57 35.86 -5.45 -29.92
CA GLU A 57 37.13 -5.62 -30.64
C GLU A 57 38.06 -6.37 -29.70
N GLY A 58 38.04 -7.70 -29.80
CA GLY A 58 38.94 -8.52 -28.99
C GLY A 58 38.49 -9.97 -28.90
N GLU A 59 38.71 -10.70 -29.98
CA GLU A 59 39.07 -12.11 -29.90
C GLU A 59 40.31 -12.24 -28.97
N GLY A 60 40.25 -13.17 -28.03
CA GLY A 60 41.34 -13.55 -27.13
C GLY A 60 41.06 -14.90 -26.51
#